data_AF-A0A971RA46-F1
#
_entry.id   AF-A0A971RA46-F1
#
_cell.length_a   1.000
_cell.length_b   1.000
_cell.length_c   1.000
_cell.angle_alpha   90.00
_cell.angle_beta   90.00
_cell.angle_gamma   90.00
#
_symmetry.space_group_name_H-M   'P 1'
#
loop_
_entity.id
_entity.type
_entity.pdbx_description
1 polymer ?
#
loop_
_entity_poly.entity_id
_entity_poly.type
_entity_poly.pdbx_seq_one_letter_code
_entity_poly.pdbx_strand_id
1 'polypeptide(L)'
;MAASNLWILTEERPKTNVLQMIFSFFAKDMGCGFFGTKLCIIPILNERKCFDFTYKVVGFTCERVKNVFIKTVSGNSSFTDFLIYYQDTLPQVEDEPLYAIEETKTDDSESRNTGVYQRCSKFVFIQNYYPNCKKIMLYALQVDQKEEPTETYIFGTRLLLTMGVQILGKELDCNIFRPFNNIQEVIDAKRKMRRPPAGNIPILITRYPDKITVSGRLVKSGSLSHDPNIGALSIISAVLRKLGWKGRIIITQHGLKQSHIGKKNKFIQIANKINIELDGLTMPVATFPRDYWRYDMSGEKLGTIFIHIAVENFTTGYSIFENHAGCEKGYFQTSVGEHIPLAKYVNREAYKAGDKGQIVFIPDLVLIDIDEREAVTIEGKRYDNMIRGIKELNNFDAFDDMYLKKYYPKFKIVRTVVLYGGFAERLIQVEVGFLLNERGKLVLGLKAPKLFTKAIENLIDYWK
;
A
#
# COMPACT_ATOMS: atom_id res chain seq x y z
N MET A 1 2.41 1.52 32.87
CA MET A 1 3.45 1.57 31.81
C MET A 1 3.95 3.00 31.73
N ALA A 2 5.27 3.19 31.65
CA ALA A 2 5.86 4.51 31.42
C ALA A 2 5.49 5.01 30.02
N ALA A 3 5.39 6.33 29.85
CA ALA A 3 5.16 6.93 28.55
C ALA A 3 6.33 6.63 27.60
N SER A 4 6.04 6.41 26.32
CA SER A 4 7.06 6.13 25.31
C SER A 4 6.72 6.75 23.94
N ASN A 5 7.61 6.65 22.96
CA ASN A 5 7.33 7.13 21.61
C ASN A 5 6.52 6.09 20.83
N LEU A 6 5.65 6.57 19.93
CA LEU A 6 4.97 5.73 18.95
C LEU A 6 5.67 5.92 17.60
N TRP A 7 6.29 4.88 17.09
CA TRP A 7 6.94 4.89 15.77
C TRP A 7 6.05 4.20 14.75
N ILE A 8 5.88 4.84 13.60
CA ILE A 8 5.10 4.35 12.48
C ILE A 8 6.05 4.18 11.31
N LEU A 9 6.35 2.95 10.95
CA LEU A 9 7.10 2.65 9.75
C LEU A 9 6.11 2.34 8.64
N THR A 10 6.25 2.99 7.49
CA THR A 10 5.29 2.84 6.38
C THR A 10 5.98 2.75 5.02
N GLU A 11 5.46 1.90 4.14
CA GLU A 11 5.80 1.96 2.71
C GLU A 11 4.94 2.98 1.95
N GLU A 12 3.78 3.32 2.51
CA GLU A 12 2.77 4.21 1.94
C GLU A 12 2.97 5.65 2.41
N ARG A 13 2.34 6.61 1.70
CA ARG A 13 2.20 7.98 2.20
C ARG A 13 1.29 7.99 3.43
N PRO A 14 1.74 8.50 4.59
CA PRO A 14 0.91 8.52 5.79
C PRO A 14 -0.31 9.45 5.62
N LYS A 15 -1.52 8.89 5.72
CA LYS A 15 -2.77 9.63 5.63
C LYS A 15 -3.35 9.94 7.01
N THR A 16 -3.78 11.18 7.24
CA THR A 16 -4.25 11.62 8.56
C THR A 16 -5.47 10.82 9.05
N ASN A 17 -6.41 10.47 8.17
CA ASN A 17 -7.54 9.60 8.50
C ASN A 17 -7.10 8.18 8.90
N VAL A 18 -6.14 7.59 8.20
CA VAL A 18 -5.57 6.27 8.54
C VAL A 18 -4.85 6.33 9.89
N LEU A 19 -4.06 7.37 10.12
CA LEU A 19 -3.40 7.61 11.41
C LEU A 19 -4.40 7.75 12.55
N GLN A 20 -5.51 8.47 12.35
CA GLN A 20 -6.58 8.57 13.35
C GLN A 20 -7.19 7.20 13.68
N MET A 21 -7.41 6.34 12.69
CA MET A 21 -7.88 4.97 12.92
C MET A 21 -6.87 4.15 13.71
N ILE A 22 -5.58 4.26 13.38
CA ILE A 22 -4.49 3.58 14.09
C ILE A 22 -4.40 4.07 15.55
N PHE A 23 -4.50 5.37 15.78
CA PHE A 23 -4.44 5.95 17.12
C PHE A 23 -5.66 5.58 17.97
N SER A 24 -6.85 5.58 17.37
CA SER A 24 -8.08 5.14 18.03
C SER A 24 -7.98 3.66 18.44
N PHE A 25 -7.43 2.84 17.54
CA PHE A 25 -7.16 1.43 17.82
C PHE A 25 -6.13 1.26 18.95
N PHE A 26 -4.99 1.93 18.86
CA PHE A 26 -3.94 1.92 19.89
C PHE A 26 -4.48 2.33 21.26
N ALA A 27 -5.25 3.42 21.33
CA ALA A 27 -5.82 3.93 22.56
C ALA A 27 -6.78 2.92 23.21
N LYS A 28 -7.67 2.33 22.41
CA LYS A 28 -8.57 1.25 22.85
C LYS A 28 -7.78 0.03 23.37
N ASP A 29 -6.78 -0.39 22.61
CA ASP A 29 -5.99 -1.59 22.93
C ASP A 29 -5.14 -1.41 24.19
N MET A 30 -4.60 -0.21 24.40
CA MET A 30 -3.81 0.15 25.58
C MET A 30 -4.66 0.57 26.78
N GLY A 31 -5.98 0.73 26.61
CA GLY A 31 -6.87 1.22 27.65
C GLY A 31 -6.51 2.65 28.09
N CYS A 32 -6.22 3.53 27.14
CA CYS A 32 -5.98 4.94 27.40
C CYS A 32 -6.91 5.84 26.57
N GLY A 33 -7.19 7.03 27.09
CA GLY A 33 -7.81 8.10 26.31
C GLY A 33 -6.77 8.83 25.44
N PHE A 34 -7.26 9.54 24.44
CA PHE A 34 -6.46 10.51 23.68
C PHE A 34 -7.32 11.72 23.30
N PHE A 35 -6.67 12.86 23.13
CA PHE A 35 -7.26 14.07 22.57
C PHE A 35 -6.63 14.36 21.22
N GLY A 36 -7.43 14.83 20.27
CA GLY A 36 -6.95 15.29 18.98
C GLY A 36 -8.09 15.80 18.12
N THR A 37 -7.89 16.95 17.48
CA THR A 37 -8.88 17.57 16.59
C THR A 37 -8.43 17.43 15.13
N LYS A 38 -7.25 17.95 14.82
CA LYS A 38 -6.64 17.93 13.50
C LYS A 38 -5.19 17.45 13.61
N LEU A 39 -4.89 16.33 12.96
CA LEU A 39 -3.53 15.84 12.86
C LEU A 39 -2.77 16.64 11.81
N CYS A 40 -1.54 17.04 12.13
CA CYS A 40 -0.59 17.56 11.15
C CYS A 40 0.67 16.69 11.14
N ILE A 41 1.22 16.46 9.94
CA ILE A 41 2.43 15.69 9.73
C ILE A 41 3.54 16.67 9.34
N ILE A 42 4.55 16.79 10.20
CA ILE A 42 5.58 17.81 10.09
C ILE A 42 6.91 17.13 9.74
N PRO A 43 7.52 17.43 8.59
CA PRO A 43 8.89 17.01 8.30
C PRO A 43 9.85 17.62 9.33
N ILE A 44 10.70 16.81 9.95
CA ILE A 44 11.71 17.29 10.90
C ILE A 44 12.91 17.83 10.12
N LEU A 45 13.27 19.08 10.38
CA LEU A 45 14.46 19.70 9.82
C LEU A 45 15.57 19.76 10.88
N ASN A 46 16.79 19.43 10.48
CA ASN A 46 17.97 19.60 11.32
C ASN A 46 18.39 21.07 11.40
N GLU A 47 19.44 21.36 12.17
CA GLU A 47 19.99 22.72 12.35
C GLU A 47 20.35 23.42 11.04
N ARG A 48 20.72 22.66 10.00
CA ARG A 48 21.04 23.16 8.65
C ARG A 48 19.82 23.29 7.74
N LYS A 49 18.61 23.13 8.29
CA LYS A 49 17.33 23.13 7.58
C LYS A 49 17.23 22.02 6.52
N CYS A 50 17.98 20.93 6.69
CA CYS A 50 17.82 19.72 5.88
C CYS A 50 16.84 18.77 6.56
N PHE A 51 16.00 18.12 5.76
CA PHE A 51 15.10 17.07 6.21
C PHE A 51 15.89 15.86 6.74
N ASP A 52 15.55 15.39 7.93
CA ASP A 52 16.23 14.26 8.59
C ASP A 52 15.65 12.88 8.20
N PHE A 53 14.72 12.85 7.25
CA PHE A 53 13.96 11.66 6.86
C PHE A 53 13.03 11.11 7.95
N THR A 54 12.57 11.96 8.86
CA THR A 54 11.61 11.66 9.92
C THR A 54 10.49 12.69 9.91
N TYR A 55 9.25 12.23 10.02
CA TYR A 55 8.12 13.12 10.25
C TYR A 55 7.68 13.02 11.71
N LYS A 56 7.24 14.14 12.28
CA LYS A 56 6.55 14.19 13.57
C LYS A 56 5.07 14.40 13.34
N VAL A 57 4.23 13.61 14.02
CA VAL A 57 2.78 13.88 14.05
C VAL A 57 2.46 14.74 15.26
N VAL A 58 1.73 15.83 15.01
CA VAL A 58 1.18 16.70 16.06
C VAL A 58 -0.35 16.70 15.99
N GLY A 59 -1.01 17.15 17.05
CA GLY A 59 -2.47 17.09 17.18
C GLY A 59 -2.99 15.77 17.74
N PHE A 60 -2.11 14.89 18.21
CA PHE A 60 -2.44 13.70 19.01
C PHE A 60 -1.81 13.83 20.40
N THR A 61 -2.63 13.81 21.45
CA THR A 61 -2.19 13.91 22.84
C THR A 61 -2.70 12.70 23.63
N CYS A 62 -1.78 11.95 24.20
CA CYS A 62 -2.06 10.81 25.07
C CYS A 62 -0.97 10.77 26.14
N GLU A 63 -1.32 10.70 27.43
CA GLU A 63 -0.31 10.70 28.52
C GLU A 63 0.71 9.56 28.39
N ARG A 64 0.33 8.47 27.72
CA ARG A 64 1.20 7.33 27.47
C ARG A 64 2.13 7.52 26.27
N VAL A 65 1.92 8.53 25.43
CA VAL A 65 2.70 8.73 24.20
C VAL A 65 3.43 10.06 24.26
N LYS A 66 4.76 10.00 24.33
CA LYS A 66 5.63 11.18 24.37
C LYS A 66 5.64 11.91 23.02
N ASN A 67 5.88 11.16 21.95
CA ASN A 67 5.91 11.66 20.58
C ASN A 67 5.39 10.59 19.63
N VAL A 68 4.92 11.03 18.46
CA VAL A 68 4.59 10.15 17.35
C VAL A 68 5.51 10.49 16.19
N PHE A 69 6.25 9.49 15.70
CA PHE A 69 7.18 9.64 14.60
C PHE A 69 6.81 8.72 13.44
N ILE A 70 7.05 9.18 12.21
CA ILE A 70 6.86 8.39 11.00
C ILE A 70 8.17 8.33 10.24
N LYS A 71 8.54 7.14 9.75
CA LYS A 71 9.64 6.96 8.81
C LYS A 71 9.24 6.07 7.65
N THR A 72 9.72 6.42 6.46
CA THR A 72 9.49 5.61 5.26
C THR A 72 10.42 4.42 5.25
N VAL A 73 9.86 3.24 4.97
CA VAL A 73 10.61 1.98 4.85
C VAL A 73 10.35 1.34 3.49
N SER A 74 11.13 0.30 3.19
CA SER A 74 10.91 -0.60 2.07
C SER A 74 10.98 -2.05 2.54
N GLY A 75 10.04 -2.86 2.10
CA GLY A 75 10.03 -4.30 2.24
C GLY A 75 11.08 -4.97 1.36
N ASN A 76 11.62 -6.08 1.84
CA ASN A 76 12.48 -6.95 1.02
C ASN A 76 11.67 -7.96 0.18
N SER A 77 10.37 -8.09 0.42
CA SER A 77 9.43 -8.97 -0.31
C SER A 77 7.98 -8.55 -0.03
N SER A 78 7.15 -9.39 0.60
CA SER A 78 5.73 -9.11 0.89
C SER A 78 5.56 -8.35 2.21
N PHE A 79 5.58 -7.02 2.14
CA PHE A 79 5.49 -6.11 3.29
C PHE A 79 4.05 -5.65 3.58
N THR A 80 3.68 -5.54 4.85
CA THR A 80 2.42 -4.91 5.29
C THR A 80 2.57 -3.40 5.34
N ASP A 81 1.57 -2.65 4.90
CA ASP A 81 1.71 -1.21 4.66
C ASP A 81 2.25 -0.39 5.86
N PHE A 82 1.92 -0.76 7.11
CA PHE A 82 2.45 -0.14 8.32
C PHE A 82 2.97 -1.15 9.35
N LEU A 83 4.02 -0.76 10.06
CA LEU A 83 4.47 -1.35 11.33
C LEU A 83 4.46 -0.30 12.43
N ILE A 84 3.85 -0.62 13.57
CA ILE A 84 3.70 0.29 14.71
C ILE A 84 4.54 -0.23 15.87
N TYR A 85 5.44 0.60 16.40
CA TYR A 85 6.26 0.29 17.57
C TYR A 85 5.96 1.28 18.69
N TYR A 86 5.99 0.79 19.93
CA TYR A 86 5.81 1.60 21.13
C TYR A 86 7.05 1.47 22.01
N GLN A 87 8.04 2.33 21.76
CA GLN A 87 9.38 2.28 22.35
C GLN A 87 10.09 3.63 22.23
N ASP A 88 11.07 3.89 23.09
CA ASP A 88 11.74 5.20 23.14
C ASP A 88 12.75 5.38 21.99
N THR A 89 13.42 4.29 21.58
CA THR A 89 14.48 4.28 20.56
C THR A 89 13.93 4.07 19.15
N LEU A 90 14.68 4.52 18.16
CA LEU A 90 14.39 4.27 16.75
C LEU A 90 14.32 2.74 16.46
N PRO A 91 13.22 2.24 15.86
CA PRO A 91 13.07 0.80 15.60
C PRO A 91 14.19 0.21 14.77
N GLN A 92 14.64 -0.99 15.16
CA GLN A 92 15.53 -1.86 14.40
C GLN A 92 14.76 -3.07 13.85
N VAL A 93 15.35 -3.79 12.91
CA VAL A 93 14.68 -4.91 12.23
C VAL A 93 14.36 -6.04 13.22
N GLU A 94 15.19 -6.21 14.24
CA GLU A 94 15.07 -7.21 15.29
C GLU A 94 13.99 -6.88 16.34
N ASP A 95 13.56 -5.62 16.42
CA ASP A 95 12.50 -5.21 17.33
C ASP A 95 11.16 -5.82 16.90
N GLU A 96 10.32 -6.21 17.85
CA GLU A 96 8.98 -6.74 17.55
C GLU A 96 7.95 -5.60 17.50
N PRO A 97 7.30 -5.35 16.35
CA PRO A 97 6.26 -4.34 16.26
C PRO A 97 5.03 -4.74 17.08
N LEU A 98 4.41 -3.75 17.70
CA LEU A 98 3.13 -3.90 18.39
C LEU A 98 2.02 -4.28 17.40
N TYR A 99 1.95 -3.58 16.26
CA TYR A 99 0.99 -3.83 15.19
C TYR A 99 1.67 -3.95 13.84
N ALA A 100 1.14 -4.86 13.02
CA ALA A 100 1.39 -4.92 11.59
C ALA A 100 0.07 -4.76 10.85
N ILE A 101 -0.01 -3.71 10.04
CA ILE A 101 -1.26 -3.23 9.47
C ILE A 101 -1.15 -3.24 7.96
N GLU A 102 -2.11 -3.88 7.32
CA GLU A 102 -2.33 -3.78 5.89
C GLU A 102 -3.52 -2.87 5.62
N GLU A 103 -3.31 -1.79 4.86
CA GLU A 103 -4.37 -0.86 4.48
C GLU A 103 -5.03 -1.29 3.17
N THR A 104 -6.33 -1.05 3.06
CA THR A 104 -6.97 -0.91 1.76
C THR A 104 -8.08 0.12 1.81
N LYS A 105 -8.21 0.88 0.74
CA LYS A 105 -9.37 1.76 0.53
C LYS A 105 -10.55 1.09 -0.18
N THR A 106 -10.35 -0.10 -0.74
CA THR A 106 -11.34 -0.74 -1.62
C THR A 106 -12.35 -1.57 -0.84
N ASP A 107 -13.61 -1.43 -1.23
CA ASP A 107 -14.65 -2.38 -0.84
C ASP A 107 -14.78 -3.54 -1.86
N ASP A 108 -15.62 -4.52 -1.54
CA ASP A 108 -15.86 -5.73 -2.33
C ASP A 108 -16.30 -5.45 -3.78
N SER A 109 -16.88 -4.28 -4.04
CA SER A 109 -17.44 -3.85 -5.33
C SER A 109 -16.42 -3.65 -6.46
N GLU A 110 -15.23 -3.12 -6.18
CA GLU A 110 -14.31 -2.65 -7.23
C GLU A 110 -13.30 -3.71 -7.71
N SER A 111 -13.05 -4.74 -6.91
CA SER A 111 -11.95 -5.71 -7.12
C SER A 111 -12.42 -7.07 -7.67
N ARG A 112 -13.57 -7.09 -8.36
CA ARG A 112 -14.22 -8.33 -8.85
C ARG A 112 -14.37 -9.38 -7.73
N ASN A 113 -14.66 -8.92 -6.51
CA ASN A 113 -14.85 -9.72 -5.31
C ASN A 113 -13.58 -10.48 -4.82
N THR A 114 -12.38 -10.16 -5.33
CA THR A 114 -11.12 -10.89 -4.98
C THR A 114 -10.08 -10.05 -4.26
N GLY A 115 -10.38 -8.79 -3.94
CA GLY A 115 -9.45 -7.86 -3.29
C GLY A 115 -8.92 -8.38 -1.96
N VAL A 116 -9.77 -9.05 -1.17
CA VAL A 116 -9.36 -9.66 0.12
C VAL A 116 -8.16 -10.60 -0.05
N TYR A 117 -8.14 -11.42 -1.11
CA TYR A 117 -7.07 -12.41 -1.27
C TYR A 117 -5.74 -11.80 -1.68
N GLN A 118 -5.73 -10.70 -2.44
CA GLN A 118 -4.48 -10.06 -2.89
C GLN A 118 -3.59 -9.69 -1.70
N ARG A 119 -4.23 -9.32 -0.58
CA ARG A 119 -3.54 -8.89 0.64
C ARG A 119 -3.17 -10.04 1.58
N CYS A 120 -3.89 -11.17 1.54
CA CYS A 120 -3.71 -12.27 2.49
C CYS A 120 -2.28 -12.84 2.57
N SER A 121 -1.52 -12.84 1.48
CA SER A 121 -0.14 -13.35 1.48
C SER A 121 0.77 -12.59 2.46
N LYS A 122 0.54 -11.29 2.67
CA LYS A 122 1.35 -10.45 3.57
C LYS A 122 1.26 -10.92 5.02
N PHE A 123 0.06 -11.30 5.49
CA PHE A 123 -0.14 -11.82 6.84
C PHE A 123 0.50 -13.19 7.08
N VAL A 124 0.51 -14.04 6.05
CA VAL A 124 1.24 -15.33 6.11
C VAL A 124 2.75 -15.09 6.11
N PHE A 125 3.21 -14.10 5.33
CA PHE A 125 4.63 -13.79 5.19
C PHE A 125 5.22 -13.19 6.47
N ILE A 126 4.56 -12.19 7.06
CA ILE A 126 5.04 -11.50 8.26
C ILE A 126 5.06 -12.40 9.50
N GLN A 127 4.20 -13.43 9.57
CA GLN A 127 4.20 -14.41 10.66
C GLN A 127 5.56 -15.10 10.83
N ASN A 128 6.39 -15.17 9.77
CA ASN A 128 7.74 -15.73 9.86
C ASN A 128 8.72 -14.82 10.61
N TYR A 129 8.49 -13.51 10.64
CA TYR A 129 9.37 -12.53 11.27
C TYR A 129 8.86 -12.12 12.65
N TYR A 130 7.57 -11.79 12.75
CA TYR A 130 6.95 -11.27 13.97
C TYR A 130 5.73 -12.13 14.33
N PRO A 131 5.97 -13.28 14.99
CA PRO A 131 4.89 -14.24 15.26
C PRO A 131 3.88 -13.74 16.29
N ASN A 132 4.30 -12.90 17.25
CA ASN A 132 3.44 -12.40 18.33
C ASN A 132 2.82 -11.03 18.02
N CYS A 133 3.38 -10.32 17.03
CA CYS A 133 2.80 -9.07 16.52
C CYS A 133 1.31 -9.24 16.15
N LYS A 134 0.49 -8.29 16.61
CA LYS A 134 -0.93 -8.24 16.31
C LYS A 134 -1.14 -7.75 14.88
N LYS A 135 -1.86 -8.54 14.10
CA LYS A 135 -2.05 -8.34 12.65
C LYS A 135 -3.40 -7.70 12.41
N ILE A 136 -3.43 -6.67 11.58
CA ILE A 136 -4.64 -5.87 11.33
C ILE A 136 -4.82 -5.68 9.83
N MET A 137 -6.02 -5.96 9.33
CA MET A 137 -6.49 -5.54 8.01
C MET A 137 -7.35 -4.30 8.21
N LEU A 138 -6.87 -3.15 7.77
CA LEU A 138 -7.49 -1.84 7.95
C LEU A 138 -8.17 -1.39 6.65
N TYR A 139 -9.48 -1.19 6.72
CA TYR A 139 -10.29 -0.67 5.62
C TYR A 139 -10.51 0.83 5.78
N ALA A 140 -9.74 1.65 5.07
CA ALA A 140 -9.89 3.10 5.02
C ALA A 140 -10.82 3.48 3.84
N LEU A 141 -12.08 3.07 3.93
CA LEU A 141 -13.04 3.19 2.83
C LEU A 141 -13.25 4.65 2.42
N GLN A 142 -13.15 4.91 1.11
CA GLN A 142 -13.45 6.21 0.49
C GLN A 142 -14.77 6.18 -0.30
N VAL A 143 -15.46 5.04 -0.27
CA VAL A 143 -16.75 4.76 -0.89
C VAL A 143 -17.59 3.94 0.09
N ASP A 144 -18.91 3.97 -0.06
CA ASP A 144 -19.82 3.26 0.84
C ASP A 144 -19.55 1.75 0.86
N GLN A 145 -19.63 1.18 2.07
CA GLN A 145 -19.56 -0.27 2.25
C GLN A 145 -20.82 -0.91 1.66
N LYS A 146 -20.63 -1.97 0.90
CA LYS A 146 -21.73 -2.79 0.40
C LYS A 146 -22.48 -3.45 1.56
N GLU A 147 -23.81 -3.34 1.53
CA GLU A 147 -24.71 -3.93 2.53
C GLU A 147 -24.58 -5.46 2.57
N GLU A 148 -24.56 -6.12 1.40
CA GLU A 148 -24.43 -7.57 1.29
C GLU A 148 -23.01 -8.01 0.87
N PRO A 149 -22.22 -8.59 1.79
CA PRO A 149 -20.88 -9.07 1.46
C PRO A 149 -20.93 -10.28 0.52
N THR A 150 -19.99 -10.37 -0.43
CA THR A 150 -19.92 -11.53 -1.33
C THR A 150 -19.40 -12.76 -0.61
N GLU A 151 -19.73 -13.95 -1.11
CA GLU A 151 -19.19 -15.22 -0.59
C GLU A 151 -17.66 -15.25 -0.57
N THR A 152 -17.02 -14.59 -1.53
CA THR A 152 -15.56 -14.53 -1.62
C THR A 152 -14.97 -13.67 -0.51
N TYR A 153 -15.59 -12.52 -0.23
CA TYR A 153 -15.21 -11.67 0.88
C TYR A 153 -15.43 -12.35 2.23
N ILE A 154 -16.58 -13.02 2.42
CA ILE A 154 -16.87 -13.80 3.62
C ILE A 154 -15.79 -14.88 3.83
N PHE A 155 -15.55 -15.72 2.82
CA PHE A 155 -14.55 -16.79 2.94
C PHE A 155 -13.15 -16.25 3.22
N GLY A 156 -12.70 -15.24 2.47
CA GLY A 156 -11.39 -14.61 2.68
C GLY A 156 -11.23 -13.99 4.06
N THR A 157 -12.23 -13.25 4.54
CA THR A 157 -12.22 -12.63 5.87
C THR A 157 -12.22 -13.67 6.98
N ARG A 158 -13.00 -14.74 6.85
CA ARG A 158 -12.98 -15.84 7.81
C ARG A 158 -11.62 -16.55 7.88
N LEU A 159 -10.90 -16.68 6.75
CA LEU A 159 -9.52 -17.19 6.75
C LEU A 159 -8.57 -16.24 7.52
N LEU A 160 -8.69 -14.92 7.31
CA LEU A 160 -7.93 -13.91 8.05
C LEU A 160 -8.20 -13.99 9.56
N LEU A 161 -9.47 -14.03 9.96
CA LEU A 161 -9.88 -14.18 11.37
C LEU A 161 -9.34 -15.49 11.97
N THR A 162 -9.37 -16.58 11.21
CA THR A 162 -8.80 -17.87 11.63
C THR A 162 -7.30 -17.74 11.87
N MET A 163 -6.59 -16.97 11.06
CA MET A 163 -5.17 -16.66 11.28
C MET A 163 -4.91 -15.68 12.43
N GLY A 164 -5.94 -15.09 13.03
CA GLY A 164 -5.83 -14.13 14.13
C GLY A 164 -5.64 -12.69 13.67
N VAL A 165 -5.95 -12.39 12.40
CA VAL A 165 -5.94 -11.04 11.85
C VAL A 165 -7.22 -10.32 12.28
N GLN A 166 -7.08 -9.14 12.86
CA GLN A 166 -8.20 -8.28 13.23
C GLN A 166 -8.64 -7.43 12.03
N ILE A 167 -9.93 -7.13 11.94
CA ILE A 167 -10.48 -6.27 10.89
C ILE A 167 -10.87 -4.92 11.50
N LEU A 168 -10.38 -3.83 10.93
CA LEU A 168 -10.66 -2.46 11.36
C LEU A 168 -11.25 -1.66 10.20
N GLY A 169 -12.16 -0.72 10.49
CA GLY A 169 -12.75 0.16 9.47
C GLY A 169 -13.93 -0.43 8.71
N LYS A 170 -14.44 -1.58 9.14
CA LYS A 170 -15.68 -2.19 8.65
C LYS A 170 -16.51 -2.75 9.78
N GLU A 171 -17.83 -2.67 9.62
CA GLU A 171 -18.76 -3.41 10.46
C GLU A 171 -18.88 -4.85 9.94
N LEU A 172 -18.73 -5.79 10.86
CA LEU A 172 -18.82 -7.23 10.57
C LEU A 172 -19.90 -7.85 11.44
N ASP A 173 -20.87 -8.52 10.81
CA ASP A 173 -21.80 -9.39 11.52
C ASP A 173 -21.04 -10.56 12.15
N CYS A 174 -21.02 -10.61 13.48
CA CYS A 174 -20.30 -11.63 14.24
C CYS A 174 -20.83 -13.06 14.02
N ASN A 175 -22.05 -13.22 13.49
CA ASN A 175 -22.61 -14.52 13.14
C ASN A 175 -22.04 -15.06 11.83
N ILE A 176 -21.71 -14.17 10.89
CA ILE A 176 -21.15 -14.50 9.58
C ILE A 176 -19.62 -14.56 9.67
N PHE A 177 -19.00 -13.52 10.21
CA PHE A 177 -17.57 -13.32 10.24
C PHE A 177 -16.95 -13.88 11.51
N ARG A 178 -16.84 -15.20 11.56
CA ARG A 178 -16.17 -15.93 12.64
C ARG A 178 -15.05 -16.84 12.12
N PRO A 179 -14.00 -17.07 12.93
CA PRO A 179 -12.97 -18.06 12.62
C PRO A 179 -13.55 -19.43 12.24
N PHE A 180 -12.82 -20.15 11.40
CA PHE A 180 -13.06 -21.57 11.18
C PHE A 180 -12.55 -22.36 12.38
N ASN A 181 -13.32 -23.36 12.81
CA ASN A 181 -12.98 -24.20 13.96
C ASN A 181 -12.20 -25.45 13.55
N ASN A 182 -12.40 -25.94 12.33
CA ASN A 182 -11.77 -27.15 11.83
C ASN A 182 -11.68 -27.16 10.29
N ILE A 183 -10.86 -28.08 9.76
CA ILE A 183 -10.59 -28.23 8.33
C ILE A 183 -11.87 -28.50 7.52
N GLN A 184 -12.82 -29.26 8.08
CA GLN A 184 -14.05 -29.63 7.37
C GLN A 184 -14.91 -28.39 7.10
N GLU A 185 -14.98 -27.47 8.07
CA GLU A 185 -15.68 -26.19 7.92
C GLU A 185 -15.12 -25.33 6.77
N VAL A 186 -13.79 -25.32 6.60
CA VAL A 186 -13.13 -24.62 5.48
C VAL A 186 -13.52 -25.25 4.14
N ILE A 187 -13.48 -26.58 4.06
CA ILE A 187 -13.84 -27.33 2.84
C ILE A 187 -15.30 -27.10 2.46
N ASP A 188 -16.21 -27.20 3.44
CA ASP A 188 -17.64 -27.07 3.20
C ASP A 188 -18.03 -25.64 2.85
N ALA A 189 -17.45 -24.63 3.53
CA ALA A 189 -17.64 -23.24 3.16
C ALA A 189 -17.20 -22.99 1.72
N LYS A 190 -16.04 -23.50 1.31
CA LYS A 190 -15.55 -23.30 -0.06
C LYS A 190 -16.39 -24.04 -1.10
N ARG A 191 -16.88 -25.25 -0.78
CA ARG A 191 -17.70 -26.09 -1.67
C ARG A 191 -19.05 -25.46 -1.99
N LYS A 192 -19.66 -24.76 -1.02
CA LYS A 192 -20.97 -24.11 -1.18
C LYS A 192 -20.92 -22.88 -2.11
N MET A 193 -19.75 -22.25 -2.25
CA MET A 193 -19.61 -21.05 -3.07
C MET A 193 -19.88 -21.32 -4.55
N ARG A 194 -20.44 -20.32 -5.23
CA ARG A 194 -20.64 -20.36 -6.69
C ARG A 194 -19.30 -20.55 -7.42
N ARG A 195 -19.28 -21.44 -8.41
CA ARG A 195 -18.11 -21.65 -9.27
C ARG A 195 -17.87 -20.45 -10.19
N PRO A 196 -16.60 -20.15 -10.54
CA PRO A 196 -16.30 -19.08 -11.48
C PRO A 196 -16.85 -19.42 -12.88
N PRO A 197 -16.98 -18.42 -13.78
CA PRO A 197 -17.42 -18.63 -15.15
C PRO A 197 -16.58 -19.66 -15.90
N ALA A 198 -17.18 -20.34 -16.89
CA ALA A 198 -16.52 -21.36 -17.70
C ALA A 198 -15.17 -20.88 -18.26
N GLY A 199 -14.18 -21.77 -18.24
CA GLY A 199 -12.79 -21.47 -18.65
C GLY A 199 -11.88 -20.95 -17.52
N ASN A 200 -12.43 -20.60 -16.35
CA ASN A 200 -11.64 -20.31 -15.15
C ASN A 200 -11.40 -21.56 -14.32
N ILE A 201 -10.24 -21.59 -13.64
CA ILE A 201 -9.87 -22.69 -12.74
C ILE A 201 -10.46 -22.38 -11.36
N PRO A 202 -11.43 -23.16 -10.85
CA PRO A 202 -11.98 -22.96 -9.52
C PRO A 202 -10.93 -23.29 -8.44
N ILE A 203 -11.05 -22.64 -7.28
CA ILE A 203 -10.35 -23.08 -6.08
C ILE A 203 -11.21 -24.13 -5.39
N LEU A 204 -10.78 -25.38 -5.40
CA LEU A 204 -11.44 -26.52 -4.77
C LEU A 204 -10.48 -27.12 -3.75
N ILE A 205 -11.01 -27.53 -2.60
CA ILE A 205 -10.24 -28.15 -1.51
C ILE A 205 -10.75 -29.58 -1.36
N THR A 206 -9.86 -30.56 -1.55
CA THR A 206 -10.20 -31.98 -1.45
C THR A 206 -9.28 -32.65 -0.45
N ARG A 207 -9.87 -33.32 0.55
CA ARG A 207 -9.14 -34.05 1.59
C ARG A 207 -9.05 -35.53 1.25
N TYR A 208 -7.86 -36.07 1.39
CA TYR A 208 -7.51 -37.50 1.34
C TYR A 208 -6.90 -37.91 2.69
N PRO A 209 -6.65 -39.21 2.94
CA PRO A 209 -6.04 -39.66 4.18
C PRO A 209 -4.67 -39.03 4.47
N ASP A 210 -3.80 -38.90 3.46
CA ASP A 210 -2.41 -38.45 3.59
C ASP A 210 -2.15 -37.01 3.08
N LYS A 211 -3.08 -36.46 2.30
CA LYS A 211 -2.92 -35.17 1.64
C LYS A 211 -4.22 -34.35 1.55
N ILE A 212 -4.07 -33.04 1.45
CA ILE A 212 -5.11 -32.14 0.97
C ILE A 212 -4.63 -31.55 -0.35
N THR A 213 -5.50 -31.57 -1.37
CA THR A 213 -5.24 -30.86 -2.61
C THR A 213 -6.04 -29.57 -2.65
N VAL A 214 -5.43 -28.50 -3.18
CA VAL A 214 -6.09 -27.22 -3.41
C VAL A 214 -5.88 -26.81 -4.86
N SER A 215 -6.93 -26.77 -5.67
CA SER A 215 -6.79 -26.31 -7.06
C SER A 215 -6.68 -24.78 -7.12
N GLY A 216 -5.99 -24.25 -8.12
CA GLY A 216 -6.02 -22.81 -8.38
C GLY A 216 -4.93 -22.34 -9.33
N ARG A 217 -5.29 -21.48 -10.29
CA ARG A 217 -4.34 -20.91 -11.26
C ARG A 217 -3.31 -20.03 -10.57
N LEU A 218 -2.03 -20.25 -10.82
CA LEU A 218 -0.94 -19.38 -10.35
C LEU A 218 -0.21 -18.66 -11.50
N VAL A 219 -0.32 -19.17 -12.72
CA VAL A 219 0.27 -18.55 -13.91
C VAL A 219 -0.53 -17.34 -14.39
N LYS A 220 0.18 -16.26 -14.69
CA LYS A 220 -0.34 -15.07 -15.40
C LYS A 220 0.79 -14.48 -16.25
N SER A 221 0.48 -14.12 -17.49
CA SER A 221 1.47 -13.55 -18.43
C SER A 221 2.80 -14.34 -18.49
N GLY A 222 2.73 -15.68 -18.52
CA GLY A 222 3.92 -16.54 -18.61
C GLY A 222 4.77 -16.67 -17.34
N SER A 223 4.31 -16.20 -16.18
CA SER A 223 5.05 -16.23 -14.92
C SER A 223 4.18 -16.58 -13.70
N LEU A 224 4.82 -16.91 -12.58
CA LEU A 224 4.17 -17.08 -11.27
C LEU A 224 3.76 -15.71 -10.70
N SER A 225 2.63 -15.17 -11.17
CA SER A 225 2.23 -13.78 -10.91
C SER A 225 0.70 -13.57 -10.81
N HIS A 226 -0.09 -14.64 -10.64
CA HIS A 226 -1.52 -14.51 -10.39
C HIS A 226 -1.83 -14.09 -8.93
N ASP A 227 -1.60 -12.80 -8.63
CA ASP A 227 -1.58 -12.27 -7.27
C ASP A 227 -2.79 -12.62 -6.37
N PRO A 228 -4.06 -12.52 -6.82
CA PRO A 228 -5.20 -12.94 -5.99
C PRO A 228 -5.13 -14.41 -5.56
N ASN A 229 -4.67 -15.30 -6.44
CA ASN A 229 -4.59 -16.72 -6.13
C ASN A 229 -3.32 -17.06 -5.33
N ILE A 230 -2.23 -16.32 -5.53
CA ILE A 230 -1.06 -16.43 -4.65
C ILE A 230 -1.48 -16.18 -3.21
N GLY A 231 -2.23 -15.11 -2.94
CA GLY A 231 -2.72 -14.83 -1.61
C GLY A 231 -3.76 -15.82 -1.12
N ALA A 232 -4.76 -16.18 -1.94
CA ALA A 232 -5.79 -17.16 -1.58
C ALA A 232 -5.19 -18.54 -1.22
N LEU A 233 -4.32 -19.08 -2.07
CA LEU A 233 -3.73 -20.40 -1.85
C LEU A 233 -2.75 -20.41 -0.66
N SER A 234 -2.04 -19.30 -0.44
CA SER A 234 -1.18 -19.13 0.73
C SER A 234 -1.98 -19.16 2.03
N ILE A 235 -3.06 -18.36 2.13
CA ILE A 235 -3.84 -18.25 3.36
C ILE A 235 -4.70 -19.49 3.62
N ILE A 236 -5.27 -20.11 2.59
CA ILE A 236 -5.97 -21.40 2.73
C ILE A 236 -5.01 -22.43 3.33
N SER A 237 -3.81 -22.56 2.76
CA SER A 237 -2.82 -23.53 3.24
C SER A 237 -2.35 -23.22 4.65
N ALA A 238 -2.12 -21.95 4.98
CA ALA A 238 -1.75 -21.53 6.33
C ALA A 238 -2.85 -21.84 7.36
N VAL A 239 -4.12 -21.61 7.00
CA VAL A 239 -5.27 -21.96 7.85
C VAL A 239 -5.37 -23.47 8.04
N LEU A 240 -5.21 -24.27 6.98
CA LEU A 240 -5.21 -25.73 7.10
C LEU A 240 -4.13 -26.22 8.07
N ARG A 241 -2.92 -25.64 8.01
CA ARG A 241 -1.84 -25.91 8.98
C ARG A 241 -2.23 -25.49 10.40
N LYS A 242 -2.78 -24.29 10.57
CA LYS A 242 -3.22 -23.76 11.88
C LYS A 242 -4.31 -24.62 12.52
N LEU A 243 -5.20 -25.18 11.70
CA LEU A 243 -6.26 -26.10 12.13
C LEU A 243 -5.77 -27.56 12.32
N GLY A 244 -4.45 -27.78 12.33
CA GLY A 244 -3.84 -29.05 12.73
C GLY A 244 -3.50 -30.02 11.59
N TRP A 245 -3.63 -29.62 10.32
CA TRP A 245 -3.24 -30.52 9.22
C TRP A 245 -1.73 -30.70 9.17
N LYS A 246 -1.26 -31.94 9.39
CA LYS A 246 0.17 -32.32 9.33
C LYS A 246 0.58 -33.03 8.03
N GLY A 247 -0.39 -33.55 7.27
CA GLY A 247 -0.13 -34.24 6.00
C GLY A 247 0.29 -33.30 4.87
N ARG A 248 0.38 -33.81 3.65
CA ARG A 248 0.81 -33.00 2.49
C ARG A 248 -0.25 -31.98 2.09
N ILE A 249 0.16 -30.81 1.60
CA ILE A 249 -0.73 -29.84 0.94
C ILE A 249 -0.19 -29.65 -0.48
N ILE A 250 -0.99 -30.00 -1.49
CA ILE A 250 -0.57 -29.99 -2.89
C ILE A 250 -1.46 -29.03 -3.69
N ILE A 251 -0.87 -28.02 -4.29
CA ILE A 251 -1.59 -27.15 -5.21
C ILE A 251 -1.67 -27.82 -6.57
N THR A 252 -2.87 -27.92 -7.12
CA THR A 252 -3.13 -28.53 -8.43
C THR A 252 -3.67 -27.49 -9.40
N GLN A 253 -3.66 -27.80 -10.70
CA GLN A 253 -4.21 -26.92 -11.75
C GLN A 253 -3.60 -25.49 -11.76
N HIS A 254 -2.34 -25.36 -11.35
CA HIS A 254 -1.66 -24.06 -11.24
C HIS A 254 -1.20 -23.47 -12.58
N GLY A 255 -1.05 -24.31 -13.61
CA GLY A 255 -0.62 -23.90 -14.95
C GLY A 255 0.85 -23.46 -15.05
N LEU A 256 1.67 -23.84 -14.06
CA LEU A 256 3.10 -23.50 -14.03
C LEU A 256 3.92 -24.61 -14.69
N LYS A 257 5.08 -24.24 -15.22
CA LYS A 257 6.16 -25.14 -15.65
C LYS A 257 7.35 -24.97 -14.70
N GLN A 258 8.29 -25.91 -14.72
CA GLN A 258 9.50 -25.85 -13.88
C GLN A 258 10.30 -24.54 -14.11
N SER A 259 10.27 -23.98 -15.31
CA SER A 259 10.92 -22.69 -15.62
C SER A 259 10.25 -21.47 -14.98
N HIS A 260 9.01 -21.58 -14.51
CA HIS A 260 8.28 -20.46 -13.91
C HIS A 260 8.56 -20.28 -12.41
N ILE A 261 9.18 -21.27 -11.75
CA ILE A 261 9.40 -21.25 -10.31
C ILE A 261 10.83 -20.84 -9.97
N GLY A 262 10.96 -19.89 -9.05
CA GLY A 262 12.24 -19.32 -8.65
C GLY A 262 12.30 -19.03 -7.16
N LYS A 263 13.50 -19.15 -6.58
CA LYS A 263 13.74 -19.05 -5.13
C LYS A 263 13.34 -17.70 -4.51
N LYS A 264 13.31 -16.63 -5.31
CA LYS A 264 12.97 -15.28 -4.86
C LYS A 264 11.46 -14.98 -4.87
N ASN A 265 10.63 -15.86 -5.42
CA ASN A 265 9.19 -15.61 -5.50
C ASN A 265 8.51 -15.79 -4.13
N LYS A 266 7.70 -14.81 -3.71
CA LYS A 266 7.00 -14.82 -2.41
C LYS A 266 6.18 -16.08 -2.16
N PHE A 267 5.49 -16.61 -3.17
CA PHE A 267 4.70 -17.82 -3.02
C PHE A 267 5.59 -19.04 -2.77
N ILE A 268 6.73 -19.13 -3.45
CA ILE A 268 7.69 -20.22 -3.28
C ILE A 268 8.35 -20.17 -1.90
N GLN A 269 8.65 -18.97 -1.39
CA GLN A 269 9.14 -18.77 -0.03
C GLN A 269 8.11 -19.25 1.00
N ILE A 270 6.86 -18.79 0.89
CA ILE A 270 5.75 -19.25 1.73
C ILE A 270 5.60 -20.78 1.63
N ALA A 271 5.61 -21.33 0.42
CA ALA A 271 5.44 -22.76 0.19
C ALA A 271 6.53 -23.60 0.87
N ASN A 272 7.79 -23.16 0.84
CA ASN A 272 8.87 -23.81 1.58
C ASN A 272 8.64 -23.75 3.10
N LYS A 273 8.15 -22.63 3.63
CA LYS A 273 7.94 -22.47 5.08
C LYS A 273 6.79 -23.30 5.65
N ILE A 274 5.69 -23.42 4.90
CA ILE A 274 4.49 -24.14 5.36
C ILE A 274 4.26 -25.48 4.64
N ASN A 275 5.30 -26.01 3.99
CA ASN A 275 5.33 -27.31 3.30
C ASN A 275 4.16 -27.46 2.31
N ILE A 276 4.08 -26.54 1.35
CA ILE A 276 3.20 -26.62 0.19
C ILE A 276 3.99 -27.19 -1.00
N GLU A 277 3.37 -28.09 -1.72
CA GLU A 277 3.90 -28.68 -2.95
C GLU A 277 3.12 -28.17 -4.17
N LEU A 278 3.77 -28.18 -5.34
CA LEU A 278 3.15 -27.92 -6.63
C LEU A 278 3.08 -29.24 -7.40
N ASP A 279 1.89 -29.63 -7.82
CA ASP A 279 1.66 -30.90 -8.51
C ASP A 279 2.54 -31.03 -9.78
N GLY A 280 3.27 -32.14 -9.88
CA GLY A 280 4.18 -32.41 -10.99
C GLY A 280 5.41 -31.51 -11.10
N LEU A 281 5.73 -30.68 -10.10
CA LEU A 281 6.91 -29.81 -10.09
C LEU A 281 7.84 -30.08 -8.90
N THR A 282 9.14 -29.92 -9.11
CA THR A 282 10.15 -30.02 -8.04
C THR A 282 10.33 -28.66 -7.39
N MET A 283 9.97 -28.54 -6.11
CA MET A 283 10.08 -27.29 -5.36
C MET A 283 11.54 -26.89 -5.16
N PRO A 284 11.97 -25.68 -5.55
CA PRO A 284 13.30 -25.20 -5.24
C PRO A 284 13.38 -24.84 -3.75
N VAL A 285 14.54 -25.07 -3.14
CA VAL A 285 14.84 -24.62 -1.77
C VAL A 285 14.89 -23.09 -1.76
N ALA A 286 13.93 -22.48 -1.08
CA ALA A 286 13.82 -21.03 -0.95
C ALA A 286 13.79 -20.63 0.52
N THR A 287 14.54 -19.59 0.85
CA THR A 287 14.53 -18.96 2.17
C THR A 287 13.91 -17.57 2.09
N PHE A 288 13.40 -17.13 3.22
CA PHE A 288 12.96 -15.76 3.41
C PHE A 288 14.17 -14.82 3.37
N PRO A 289 14.02 -13.56 2.90
CA PRO A 289 15.02 -12.53 3.14
C PRO A 289 15.38 -12.46 4.63
N ARG A 290 16.65 -12.17 4.96
CA ARG A 290 17.09 -12.05 6.35
C ARG A 290 16.26 -11.03 7.12
N ASP A 291 16.14 -9.85 6.54
CA ASP A 291 15.44 -8.72 7.14
C ASP A 291 14.07 -8.56 6.48
N TYR A 292 13.04 -8.22 7.25
CA TYR A 292 11.70 -8.00 6.69
C TYR A 292 11.61 -6.69 5.92
N TRP A 293 12.22 -5.65 6.47
CA TRP A 293 12.19 -4.28 5.96
C TRP A 293 13.56 -3.59 6.15
N ARG A 294 13.73 -2.44 5.51
CA ARG A 294 14.85 -1.51 5.69
C ARG A 294 14.35 -0.08 5.60
N TYR A 295 15.05 0.89 6.20
CA TYR A 295 14.76 2.30 5.95
C TYR A 295 14.94 2.63 4.47
N ASP A 296 13.96 3.32 3.87
CA ASP A 296 14.05 3.69 2.47
C ASP A 296 14.92 4.94 2.33
N MET A 297 16.07 4.77 1.67
CA MET A 297 17.01 5.84 1.36
C MET A 297 17.16 6.01 -0.16
N SER A 298 16.32 5.37 -0.96
CA SER A 298 16.55 5.18 -2.39
C SER A 298 15.33 5.42 -3.27
N GLY A 299 14.12 5.19 -2.76
CA GLY A 299 12.89 5.24 -3.53
C GLY A 299 12.56 6.63 -4.06
N GLU A 300 12.15 6.72 -5.33
CA GLU A 300 11.70 7.99 -5.93
C GLU A 300 10.49 8.60 -5.21
N LYS A 301 9.67 7.75 -4.57
CA LYS A 301 8.52 8.16 -3.75
C LYS A 301 8.87 9.13 -2.62
N LEU A 302 10.12 9.14 -2.14
CA LEU A 302 10.53 10.01 -1.03
C LEU A 302 10.35 11.49 -1.36
N GLY A 303 10.69 11.89 -2.59
CA GLY A 303 10.55 13.28 -3.03
C GLY A 303 9.08 13.70 -3.17
N THR A 304 8.26 12.84 -3.79
CA THR A 304 6.83 13.14 -4.01
C THR A 304 6.03 13.08 -2.71
N ILE A 305 6.29 12.12 -1.81
CA ILE A 305 5.68 12.06 -0.48
C ILE A 305 6.05 13.29 0.35
N PHE A 306 7.31 13.73 0.31
CA PHE A 306 7.74 14.93 1.03
C PHE A 306 6.97 16.17 0.56
N ILE A 307 6.91 16.42 -0.76
CA ILE A 307 6.16 17.57 -1.30
C ILE A 307 4.67 17.48 -0.98
N HIS A 308 4.08 16.29 -1.10
CA HIS A 308 2.68 16.08 -0.74
C HIS A 308 2.42 16.49 0.72
N ILE A 309 3.21 15.98 1.67
CA ILE A 309 3.06 16.31 3.09
C ILE A 309 3.32 17.80 3.34
N ALA A 310 4.37 18.38 2.76
CA ALA A 310 4.70 19.79 2.94
C ALA A 310 3.55 20.69 2.46
N VAL A 311 2.99 20.41 1.28
CA VAL A 311 1.88 21.19 0.72
C VAL A 311 0.63 21.10 1.60
N GLU A 312 0.18 19.88 1.94
CA GLU A 312 -1.05 19.69 2.73
C GLU A 312 -0.98 20.28 4.14
N ASN A 313 0.22 20.39 4.73
CA ASN A 313 0.40 20.82 6.11
C ASN A 313 0.84 22.28 6.25
N PHE A 314 1.47 22.86 5.21
CA PHE A 314 2.05 24.21 5.27
C PHE A 314 1.45 25.18 4.25
N THR A 315 0.42 24.78 3.50
CA THR A 315 -0.30 25.66 2.56
C THR A 315 -1.81 25.42 2.60
N THR A 316 -2.54 26.18 1.79
CA THR A 316 -3.97 25.97 1.50
C THR A 316 -4.19 24.96 0.37
N GLY A 317 -3.12 24.51 -0.30
CA GLY A 317 -3.20 23.52 -1.35
C GLY A 317 -3.41 22.12 -0.81
N TYR A 318 -3.97 21.25 -1.67
CA TYR A 318 -4.36 19.90 -1.31
C TYR A 318 -4.21 18.95 -2.50
N SER A 319 -4.08 17.65 -2.22
CA SER A 319 -4.02 16.63 -3.26
C SER A 319 -5.40 16.24 -3.74
N ILE A 320 -5.54 16.08 -5.05
CA ILE A 320 -6.75 15.54 -5.69
C ILE A 320 -6.51 14.19 -6.36
N PHE A 321 -5.26 13.75 -6.42
CA PHE A 321 -4.90 12.42 -6.91
C PHE A 321 -3.48 12.06 -6.46
N GLU A 322 -3.27 10.81 -6.03
CA GLU A 322 -1.95 10.28 -5.67
C GLU A 322 -1.74 8.86 -6.22
N ASN A 323 -0.51 8.57 -6.64
CA ASN A 323 -0.04 7.29 -7.14
C ASN A 323 1.48 7.19 -6.94
N HIS A 324 1.96 7.56 -5.75
CA HIS A 324 3.38 7.49 -5.42
C HIS A 324 3.96 6.11 -5.76
N ALA A 325 5.18 6.07 -6.29
CA ALA A 325 5.80 4.82 -6.74
C ALA A 325 5.77 3.72 -5.66
N GLY A 326 5.13 2.58 -5.99
CA GLY A 326 5.00 1.44 -5.08
C GLY A 326 3.90 1.56 -4.01
N CYS A 327 3.16 2.66 -3.96
CA CYS A 327 2.04 2.92 -3.05
C CYS A 327 0.69 2.50 -3.67
N GLU A 328 -0.37 2.41 -2.86
CA GLU A 328 -1.73 2.18 -3.36
C GLU A 328 -2.21 3.38 -4.20
N LYS A 329 -2.61 3.13 -5.45
CA LYS A 329 -3.16 4.16 -6.36
C LYS A 329 -4.44 4.76 -5.79
N GLY A 330 -4.49 6.08 -5.60
CA GLY A 330 -5.63 6.88 -5.15
C GLY A 330 -6.82 6.94 -6.12
N TYR A 331 -7.92 7.55 -5.68
CA TYR A 331 -8.99 8.00 -6.59
C TYR A 331 -8.70 9.44 -7.00
N PHE A 332 -9.27 9.86 -8.12
CA PHE A 332 -9.30 11.28 -8.46
C PHE A 332 -10.47 11.95 -7.74
N GLN A 333 -10.21 13.06 -7.07
CA GLN A 333 -11.23 13.85 -6.38
C GLN A 333 -11.69 15.01 -7.26
N THR A 334 -12.99 15.05 -7.58
CA THR A 334 -13.57 16.15 -8.36
C THR A 334 -13.70 17.42 -7.52
N SER A 335 -13.94 18.57 -8.15
CA SER A 335 -14.12 19.85 -7.46
C SER A 335 -15.35 19.90 -6.54
N VAL A 336 -16.28 18.95 -6.67
CA VAL A 336 -17.44 18.78 -5.79
C VAL A 336 -17.21 17.72 -4.69
N GLY A 337 -16.01 17.12 -4.64
CA GLY A 337 -15.62 16.16 -3.61
C GLY A 337 -15.91 14.69 -3.91
N GLU A 338 -16.37 14.35 -5.12
CA GLU A 338 -16.60 12.97 -5.54
C GLU A 338 -15.28 12.25 -5.83
N HIS A 339 -15.19 10.98 -5.43
CA HIS A 339 -14.04 10.12 -5.72
C HIS A 339 -14.33 9.25 -6.94
N ILE A 340 -13.53 9.39 -8.00
CA ILE A 340 -13.69 8.62 -9.24
C ILE A 340 -12.45 7.77 -9.55
N PRO A 341 -12.63 6.50 -9.99
CA PRO A 341 -11.52 5.68 -10.41
C PRO A 341 -10.96 6.17 -11.76
N LEU A 342 -9.63 6.13 -11.90
CA LEU A 342 -8.99 6.47 -13.16
C LEU A 342 -9.17 5.37 -14.21
N ALA A 343 -9.54 5.80 -15.42
CA ALA A 343 -9.64 4.97 -16.60
C ALA A 343 -8.25 4.52 -17.05
N LYS A 344 -8.14 3.26 -17.46
CA LYS A 344 -6.90 2.71 -17.98
C LYS A 344 -6.64 3.10 -19.44
N TYR A 345 -7.70 3.38 -20.19
CA TYR A 345 -7.66 3.60 -21.62
C TYR A 345 -8.54 4.77 -22.00
N VAL A 346 -8.08 5.57 -22.96
CA VAL A 346 -8.93 6.54 -23.67
C VAL A 346 -9.93 5.75 -24.51
N ASN A 347 -9.44 4.82 -25.33
CA ASN A 347 -10.25 3.85 -26.06
C ASN A 347 -9.73 2.41 -25.87
N ARG A 348 -10.51 1.60 -25.16
CA ARG A 348 -10.17 0.21 -24.83
C ARG A 348 -10.14 -0.71 -26.06
N GLU A 349 -11.03 -0.48 -27.02
CA GLU A 349 -11.15 -1.33 -28.21
C GLU A 349 -9.96 -1.11 -29.13
N ALA A 350 -9.64 0.15 -29.43
CA ALA A 350 -8.45 0.51 -30.20
C ALA A 350 -7.15 0.02 -29.53
N TYR A 351 -7.03 0.13 -28.19
CA TYR A 351 -5.87 -0.41 -27.46
C TYR A 351 -5.69 -1.92 -27.63
N LYS A 352 -6.81 -2.66 -27.59
CA LYS A 352 -6.81 -4.11 -27.78
C LYS A 352 -6.56 -4.50 -29.24
N ALA A 353 -6.96 -3.65 -30.20
CA ALA A 353 -6.70 -3.84 -31.62
C ALA A 353 -5.24 -3.56 -32.02
N GLY A 354 -4.45 -2.90 -31.15
CA GLY A 354 -3.01 -2.73 -31.34
C GLY A 354 -2.50 -1.32 -31.03
N ASP A 355 -3.37 -0.32 -30.98
CA ASP A 355 -2.99 1.08 -30.74
C ASP A 355 -2.62 1.33 -29.27
N LYS A 356 -1.33 1.18 -28.96
CA LYS A 356 -0.82 1.38 -27.60
C LYS A 356 -0.85 2.83 -27.13
N GLY A 357 -1.07 3.80 -28.03
CA GLY A 357 -1.23 5.22 -27.69
C GLY A 357 -2.51 5.51 -26.91
N GLN A 358 -3.49 4.60 -26.93
CA GLN A 358 -4.76 4.76 -26.22
C GLN A 358 -4.68 4.49 -24.71
N ILE A 359 -3.48 4.26 -24.16
CA ILE A 359 -3.29 4.12 -22.71
C ILE A 359 -3.27 5.50 -22.06
N VAL A 360 -3.96 5.63 -20.93
CA VAL A 360 -3.89 6.85 -20.13
C VAL A 360 -2.62 6.79 -19.28
N PHE A 361 -1.72 7.76 -19.46
CA PHE A 361 -0.59 7.95 -18.56
C PHE A 361 -1.09 8.62 -17.28
N ILE A 362 -0.71 8.06 -16.15
CA ILE A 362 -1.19 8.46 -14.83
C ILE A 362 -0.03 9.16 -14.12
N PRO A 363 -0.20 10.41 -13.67
CA PRO A 363 0.83 11.11 -12.92
C PRO A 363 1.05 10.48 -11.53
N ASP A 364 2.14 10.82 -10.85
CA ASP A 364 2.36 10.33 -9.48
C ASP A 364 1.58 11.12 -8.43
N LEU A 365 1.32 12.40 -8.68
CA LEU A 365 0.61 13.28 -7.75
C LEU A 365 -0.03 14.43 -8.53
N VAL A 366 -1.21 14.86 -8.09
CA VAL A 366 -1.84 16.10 -8.58
C VAL A 366 -2.28 16.94 -7.40
N LEU A 367 -1.77 18.17 -7.34
CA LEU A 367 -2.08 19.14 -6.29
C LEU A 367 -2.88 20.30 -6.85
N ILE A 368 -3.76 20.86 -6.03
CA ILE A 368 -4.49 22.09 -6.32
C ILE A 368 -3.88 23.25 -5.53
N ASP A 369 -3.46 24.29 -6.24
CA ASP A 369 -3.15 25.61 -5.68
C ASP A 369 -4.38 26.51 -5.86
N ILE A 370 -5.10 26.75 -4.77
CA ILE A 370 -6.30 27.60 -4.78
C ILE A 370 -5.93 29.06 -5.05
N ASP A 371 -4.81 29.52 -4.49
CA ASP A 371 -4.42 30.92 -4.48
C ASP A 371 -4.01 31.37 -5.89
N GLU A 372 -3.27 30.51 -6.60
CA GLU A 372 -2.81 30.76 -7.97
C GLU A 372 -3.77 30.19 -9.04
N ARG A 373 -4.80 29.44 -8.63
CA ARG A 373 -5.70 28.68 -9.51
C ARG A 373 -4.93 27.77 -10.47
N GLU A 374 -3.97 27.01 -9.92
CA GLU A 374 -3.18 26.06 -10.69
C GLU A 374 -3.48 24.61 -10.26
N ALA A 375 -3.58 23.71 -11.24
CA ALA A 375 -3.57 22.27 -11.03
C ALA A 375 -2.17 21.75 -11.39
N VAL A 376 -1.40 21.34 -10.38
CA VAL A 376 -0.01 20.94 -10.51
C VAL A 376 0.09 19.43 -10.67
N THR A 377 0.30 18.98 -11.90
CA THR A 377 0.52 17.57 -12.26
C THR A 377 1.99 17.22 -12.11
N ILE A 378 2.30 16.19 -11.31
CA ILE A 378 3.66 15.87 -10.88
C ILE A 378 4.05 14.46 -11.33
N GLU A 379 5.24 14.37 -11.92
CA GLU A 379 5.95 13.11 -12.14
C GLU A 379 7.13 13.00 -11.17
N GLY A 380 7.20 11.91 -10.42
CA GLY A 380 8.29 11.60 -9.51
C GLY A 380 9.39 10.81 -10.21
N LYS A 381 10.66 11.18 -10.02
CA LYS A 381 11.80 10.36 -10.44
C LYS A 381 12.94 10.37 -9.46
N ARG A 382 13.79 9.36 -9.55
CA ARG A 382 15.16 9.46 -9.06
C ARG A 382 15.95 10.49 -9.86
N TYR A 383 16.90 11.17 -9.23
CA TYR A 383 17.71 12.22 -9.84
C TYR A 383 18.42 11.77 -11.13
N ASP A 384 18.94 10.54 -11.15
CA ASP A 384 19.59 9.91 -12.31
C ASP A 384 18.65 9.71 -13.52
N ASN A 385 17.34 9.73 -13.30
CA ASN A 385 16.29 9.56 -14.31
C ASN A 385 15.56 10.88 -14.64
N MET A 386 16.10 12.03 -14.24
CA MET A 386 15.50 13.36 -14.46
C MET A 386 15.05 13.59 -15.91
N ILE A 387 15.93 13.36 -16.89
CA ILE A 387 15.62 13.61 -18.31
C ILE A 387 14.46 12.75 -18.80
N ARG A 388 14.32 11.53 -18.26
CA ARG A 388 13.19 10.66 -18.58
C ARG A 388 11.89 11.22 -18.01
N GLY A 389 11.89 11.66 -16.75
CA GLY A 389 10.72 12.30 -16.13
C GLY A 389 10.25 13.53 -16.90
N ILE A 390 11.18 14.37 -17.36
CA ILE A 390 10.86 15.55 -18.18
C ILE A 390 10.15 15.16 -19.48
N LYS A 391 10.63 14.10 -20.16
CA LYS A 391 9.98 13.59 -21.38
C LYS A 391 8.59 13.02 -21.11
N GLU A 392 8.40 12.36 -19.97
CA GLU A 392 7.14 11.73 -19.59
C GLU A 392 6.02 12.75 -19.32
N LEU A 393 6.34 14.00 -18.96
CA LEU A 393 5.35 15.08 -18.80
C LEU A 393 4.49 15.32 -20.06
N ASN A 394 5.03 15.04 -21.25
CA ASN A 394 4.29 15.22 -22.50
C ASN A 394 3.19 14.18 -22.71
N ASN A 395 3.16 13.11 -21.91
CA ASN A 395 2.20 12.03 -22.08
C ASN A 395 0.88 12.25 -21.33
N PHE A 396 0.76 13.33 -20.54
CA PHE A 396 -0.41 13.58 -19.68
C PHE A 396 -1.59 14.27 -20.37
N ASP A 397 -1.55 14.51 -21.67
CA ASP A 397 -2.63 15.20 -22.40
C ASP A 397 -3.98 14.51 -22.20
N ALA A 398 -4.02 13.18 -22.32
CA ALA A 398 -5.23 12.40 -22.11
C ALA A 398 -5.76 12.51 -20.66
N PHE A 399 -4.88 12.52 -19.66
CA PHE A 399 -5.27 12.69 -18.26
C PHE A 399 -5.85 14.09 -18.03
N ASP A 400 -5.17 15.11 -18.55
CA ASP A 400 -5.59 16.50 -18.44
C ASP A 400 -6.97 16.73 -19.07
N ASP A 401 -7.22 16.18 -20.27
CA ASP A 401 -8.49 16.30 -20.98
C ASP A 401 -9.62 15.56 -20.26
N MET A 402 -9.38 14.32 -19.83
CA MET A 402 -10.40 13.47 -19.22
C MET A 402 -10.77 13.92 -17.80
N TYR A 403 -9.82 14.50 -17.07
CA TYR A 403 -9.97 14.79 -15.64
C TYR A 403 -9.83 16.27 -15.31
N LEU A 404 -8.67 16.90 -15.55
CA LEU A 404 -8.41 18.26 -15.08
C LEU A 404 -9.27 19.30 -15.79
N LYS A 405 -9.29 19.32 -17.12
CA LYS A 405 -10.12 20.25 -17.89
C LYS A 405 -11.61 20.02 -17.66
N LYS A 406 -12.00 18.78 -17.37
CA LYS A 406 -13.40 18.42 -17.09
C LYS A 406 -13.86 18.88 -15.70
N TYR A 407 -13.10 18.55 -14.66
CA TYR A 407 -13.53 18.75 -13.26
C TYR A 407 -12.95 20.01 -12.61
N TYR A 408 -11.87 20.58 -13.15
CA TYR A 408 -11.23 21.82 -12.71
C TYR A 408 -11.00 22.81 -13.88
N PRO A 409 -12.02 23.14 -14.70
CA PRO A 409 -11.86 23.92 -15.94
C PRO A 409 -11.31 25.35 -15.74
N LYS A 410 -11.41 25.88 -14.52
CA LYS A 410 -10.93 27.23 -14.16
C LYS A 410 -9.47 27.24 -13.69
N PHE A 411 -8.85 26.08 -13.55
CA PHE A 411 -7.47 25.94 -13.09
C PHE A 411 -6.54 25.81 -14.29
N LYS A 412 -5.45 26.57 -14.27
CA LYS A 412 -4.36 26.42 -15.23
C LYS A 412 -3.58 25.16 -14.89
N ILE A 413 -3.33 24.31 -15.88
CA ILE A 413 -2.55 23.09 -15.65
C ILE A 413 -1.06 23.42 -15.73
N VAL A 414 -0.32 23.00 -14.70
CA VAL A 414 1.14 23.09 -14.61
C VAL A 414 1.69 21.68 -14.46
N ARG A 415 2.60 21.27 -15.34
CA ARG A 415 3.26 19.97 -15.26
C ARG A 415 4.69 20.16 -14.75
N THR A 416 5.14 19.34 -13.81
CA THR A 416 6.48 19.45 -13.24
C THR A 416 7.05 18.11 -12.78
N VAL A 417 8.38 18.01 -12.72
CA VAL A 417 9.09 16.87 -12.15
C VAL A 417 9.48 17.15 -10.71
N VAL A 418 9.26 16.17 -9.84
CA VAL A 418 9.78 16.11 -8.47
C VAL A 418 10.84 15.02 -8.39
N LEU A 419 12.01 15.36 -7.86
CA LEU A 419 13.15 14.46 -7.80
C LEU A 419 13.50 14.03 -6.39
N TYR A 420 13.99 12.80 -6.27
CA TYR A 420 14.72 12.32 -5.10
C TYR A 420 16.11 11.79 -5.48
N GLY A 421 17.10 12.05 -4.63
CA GLY A 421 18.44 11.44 -4.73
C GLY A 421 19.53 12.39 -5.22
N GLY A 422 20.76 11.88 -5.37
CA GLY A 422 21.92 12.69 -5.75
C GLY A 422 22.31 13.74 -4.70
N PHE A 423 23.25 14.61 -5.06
CA PHE A 423 23.84 15.63 -4.17
C PHE A 423 23.74 17.06 -4.73
N ALA A 424 22.97 17.25 -5.80
CA ALA A 424 22.80 18.57 -6.38
C ALA A 424 22.14 19.51 -5.35
N GLU A 425 22.58 20.77 -5.38
CA GLU A 425 22.03 21.84 -4.54
C GLU A 425 21.42 22.98 -5.38
N ARG A 426 21.43 22.82 -6.70
CA ARG A 426 20.86 23.72 -7.69
C ARG A 426 20.30 22.90 -8.84
N LEU A 427 19.21 23.39 -9.42
CA LEU A 427 18.57 22.81 -10.60
C LEU A 427 18.60 23.85 -11.73
N ILE A 428 18.94 23.42 -12.95
CA ILE A 428 18.96 24.29 -14.13
C ILE A 428 17.83 23.97 -15.12
N GLN A 429 17.23 22.79 -15.01
CA GLN A 429 16.10 22.35 -15.83
C GLN A 429 14.83 23.05 -15.33
N VAL A 430 14.13 23.73 -16.23
CA VAL A 430 12.96 24.57 -15.89
C VAL A 430 11.72 23.74 -15.57
N GLU A 431 11.66 22.50 -16.05
CA GLU A 431 10.56 21.55 -15.83
C GLU A 431 10.63 20.87 -14.46
N VAL A 432 11.79 20.89 -13.81
CA VAL A 432 11.98 20.32 -12.47
C VAL A 432 11.60 21.36 -11.44
N GLY A 433 10.54 21.11 -10.69
CA GLY A 433 10.03 22.03 -9.68
C GLY A 433 10.70 21.86 -8.32
N PHE A 434 11.15 20.64 -7.99
CA PHE A 434 11.74 20.34 -6.69
C PHE A 434 12.68 19.13 -6.73
N LEU A 435 13.72 19.18 -5.90
CA LEU A 435 14.61 18.08 -5.57
C LEU A 435 14.77 17.96 -4.05
N LEU A 436 14.49 16.76 -3.53
CA LEU A 436 14.97 16.29 -2.23
C LEU A 436 16.25 15.48 -2.43
N ASN A 437 17.39 16.04 -2.08
CA ASN A 437 18.67 15.34 -2.27
C ASN A 437 18.97 14.34 -1.13
N GLU A 438 20.01 13.52 -1.27
CA GLU A 438 20.35 12.45 -0.30
C GLU A 438 20.79 12.98 1.07
N ARG A 439 21.13 14.27 1.18
CA ARG A 439 21.46 14.94 2.45
C ARG A 439 20.25 15.61 3.09
N GLY A 440 19.06 15.41 2.53
CA GLY A 440 17.83 16.04 2.99
C GLY A 440 17.69 17.50 2.57
N LYS A 441 18.53 18.01 1.68
CA LYS A 441 18.43 19.41 1.23
C LYS A 441 17.21 19.58 0.35
N LEU A 442 16.48 20.65 0.61
CA LEU A 442 15.28 21.07 -0.11
C LEU A 442 15.69 22.05 -1.22
N VAL A 443 15.67 21.61 -2.48
CA VAL A 443 16.15 22.41 -3.61
C VAL A 443 14.98 22.73 -4.53
N LEU A 444 14.59 24.01 -4.58
CA LEU A 444 13.56 24.50 -5.50
C LEU A 444 14.14 24.70 -6.91
N GLY A 445 13.34 24.38 -7.92
CA GLY A 445 13.68 24.62 -9.32
C GLY A 445 13.52 26.07 -9.75
N LEU A 446 14.10 26.43 -10.91
CA LEU A 446 14.04 27.80 -11.46
C LEU A 446 12.62 28.31 -11.70
N LYS A 447 11.71 27.41 -12.10
CA LYS A 447 10.27 27.68 -12.28
C LYS A 447 9.43 26.76 -11.40
N ALA A 448 9.89 26.53 -10.17
CA ALA A 448 9.11 25.79 -9.19
C ALA A 448 7.68 26.39 -9.09
N PRO A 449 6.62 25.55 -9.07
CA PRO A 449 5.28 26.02 -8.75
C PRO A 449 5.32 26.84 -7.46
N LYS A 450 4.62 27.98 -7.43
CA LYS A 450 4.59 28.86 -6.25
C LYS A 450 4.11 28.12 -5.00
N LEU A 451 3.18 27.16 -5.18
CA LEU A 451 2.74 26.25 -4.15
C LEU A 451 3.91 25.56 -3.42
N PHE A 452 4.93 25.11 -4.16
CA PHE A 452 6.10 24.45 -3.57
C PHE A 452 6.93 25.46 -2.78
N THR A 453 7.21 26.62 -3.38
CA THR A 453 7.97 27.69 -2.72
C THR A 453 7.32 28.06 -1.38
N LYS A 454 6.01 28.33 -1.38
CA LYS A 454 5.23 28.64 -0.18
C LYS A 454 5.28 27.52 0.86
N ALA A 455 5.13 26.27 0.44
CA ALA A 455 5.19 25.12 1.34
C ALA A 455 6.55 25.00 2.03
N ILE A 456 7.64 25.15 1.29
CA ILE A 456 9.01 25.02 1.81
C ILE A 456 9.38 26.22 2.69
N GLU A 457 9.02 27.44 2.30
CA GLU A 457 9.24 28.64 3.11
C GLU A 457 8.53 28.53 4.46
N ASN A 458 7.23 28.21 4.44
CA ASN A 458 6.44 28.04 5.65
C ASN A 458 6.95 26.91 6.55
N LEU A 459 7.44 25.81 5.96
CA LEU A 459 8.08 24.72 6.71
C LEU A 459 9.38 25.17 7.37
N ILE A 460 10.25 25.88 6.64
CA ILE A 460 11.51 26.39 7.20
C ILE A 460 11.23 27.39 8.32
N ASP A 461 10.23 28.26 8.13
CA ASP A 461 9.78 29.26 9.08
C ASP A 461 9.20 28.64 10.36
N TYR A 462 8.46 27.53 10.24
CA TYR A 462 7.98 26.77 11.41
C TYR A 462 9.12 26.28 12.32
N TRP A 463 10.29 25.98 11.74
CA TRP A 463 11.47 25.53 12.48
C TRP A 463 12.45 26.65 12.87
N LYS A 464 12.16 27.92 12.54
CA LYS A 464 12.93 29.08 13.04
C LYS A 464 12.59 29.31 14.51
#